data_AF-A0A963QXK3-F1
#
_entry.id   AF-A0A963QXK3-F1
#
_cell.length_a   1.000
_cell.length_b   1.000
_cell.length_c   1.000
_cell.angle_alpha   90.00
_cell.angle_beta   90.00
_cell.angle_gamma   90.00
#
_symmetry.space_group_name_H-M   'P 1'
#
loop_
_entity.id
_entity.type
_entity.pdbx_description
1 polymer ?
#
loop_
_entity_poly.entity_id
_entity_poly.type
_entity_poly.pdbx_seq_one_letter_code
_entity_poly.pdbx_strand_id
1 'polypeptide(L)'
;MLYVALAVSILAFALALRVLDAVRVMRAPDLDDEVKEQRVQAASIALFGRFFAVTWRFAAAVAAGALPVLLVAWAGWVSLDAMLEAMLSLEVILAGTVAFVLVLVLGR
;
A
#
# COMPACT_ATOMS: atom_id res chain seq x y z
N MET A 1 1.91 6.32 -12.65
CA MET A 1 3.09 5.65 -12.04
C MET A 1 3.96 6.57 -11.19
N LEU A 2 4.27 7.80 -11.61
CA LEU A 2 5.13 8.72 -10.84
C LEU A 2 4.63 8.98 -9.40
N TYR A 3 3.32 9.18 -9.18
CA TYR A 3 2.78 9.43 -7.83
C TYR A 3 2.85 8.22 -6.89
N VAL A 4 2.56 7.01 -7.38
CA VAL A 4 2.63 5.80 -6.55
C VAL A 4 4.10 5.48 -6.27
N ALA A 5 4.98 5.59 -7.28
CA ALA A 5 6.42 5.43 -7.09
C ALA A 5 7.00 6.48 -6.14
N LEU A 6 6.56 7.75 -6.24
CA LEU A 6 6.98 8.83 -5.34
C LEU A 6 6.46 8.61 -3.92
N ALA A 7 5.19 8.20 -3.77
CA ALA A 7 4.60 7.89 -2.47
C ALA A 7 5.32 6.70 -1.80
N VAL A 8 5.60 5.63 -2.53
CA VAL A 8 6.37 4.48 -2.05
C VAL A 8 7.81 4.89 -1.71
N SER A 9 8.44 5.74 -2.52
CA SER A 9 9.80 6.23 -2.29
C SER A 9 9.88 7.15 -1.06
N ILE A 10 8.90 8.02 -0.84
CA ILE A 10 8.78 8.85 0.37
C ILE A 10 8.58 7.97 1.59
N LEU A 11 7.74 6.92 1.49
CA LEU A 11 7.50 5.99 2.59
C LEU A 11 8.77 5.21 2.95
N ALA A 12 9.51 4.73 1.93
CA ALA A 12 10.77 4.02 2.10
C ALA A 12 11.86 4.92 2.72
N PHE A 13 11.98 6.16 2.27
CA PHE A 13 12.92 7.14 2.82
C PHE A 13 12.59 7.48 4.28
N ALA A 14 11.32 7.71 4.60
CA ALA A 14 10.87 7.93 5.97
C ALA A 14 11.12 6.72 6.89
N LEU A 15 11.03 5.50 6.34
CA LEU A 15 11.38 4.27 7.07
C LEU A 15 12.89 4.23 7.36
N ALA A 16 13.72 4.50 6.34
CA ALA A 16 15.17 4.50 6.45
C ALA A 16 15.68 5.50 7.50
N LEU A 17 15.12 6.72 7.52
CA LEU A 17 15.46 7.73 8.54
C LEU A 17 15.12 7.24 9.97
N ARG A 18 13.99 6.56 10.16
CA ARG A 18 13.63 6.01 11.48
C ARG A 18 14.51 4.84 11.92
N VAL A 19 14.96 4.01 10.98
CA VAL A 19 15.93 2.95 11.27
C VAL A 19 17.26 3.57 11.72
N LEU A 20 17.71 4.64 11.06
CA LEU A 20 18.92 5.36 11.46
C LEU A 20 18.80 5.98 12.86
N ASP A 21 17.65 6.55 13.20
CA ASP A 21 17.40 7.08 14.55
C ASP A 21 17.42 5.98 15.61
N ALA A 22 16.84 4.81 15.33
CA ALA A 22 16.89 3.66 16.24
C ALA A 22 18.34 3.17 16.46
N VAL A 23 19.14 3.09 15.40
CA VAL A 23 20.57 2.72 15.48
C VAL A 23 21.36 3.74 16.30
N ARG A 24 21.06 5.03 16.17
CA ARG A 24 21.70 6.09 16.98
C ARG A 24 21.37 5.97 18.46
N VAL A 25 20.11 5.68 18.81
CA VAL A 25 19.71 5.47 20.21
C VAL A 25 20.40 4.23 20.80
N MET A 26 20.53 3.15 20.05
CA MET A 26 21.23 1.94 20.52
C MET A 26 22.74 2.16 20.69
N ARG A 27 23.36 3.05 19.91
CA ARG A 27 24.79 3.37 19.98
C ARG A 27 25.14 4.45 21.00
N ALA A 28 24.17 5.06 21.67
CA ALA A 28 24.41 6.10 22.65
C ALA A 28 24.95 5.49 23.96
N PRO A 29 26.23 5.73 24.32
CA PRO A 29 26.87 5.13 25.49
C PRO A 29 26.40 5.75 26.82
N ASP A 30 25.77 6.93 26.74
CA ASP A 30 25.32 7.79 27.83
C ASP A 30 23.85 7.58 28.23
N LEU A 31 23.12 6.76 27.47
CA LEU A 31 21.73 6.42 27.74
C LEU A 31 21.63 5.17 28.62
N ASP A 32 20.90 5.31 29.73
CA ASP A 32 20.51 4.22 30.61
C ASP A 32 19.72 3.15 29.84
N ASP A 33 19.93 1.88 30.20
CA ASP A 33 19.40 0.74 29.45
C ASP A 33 17.88 0.68 29.48
N GLU A 34 17.26 1.10 30.60
CA GLU A 34 15.81 1.17 30.73
C GLU A 34 15.19 2.24 29.82
N VAL A 35 15.89 3.37 29.65
CA VAL A 35 15.46 4.42 28.70
C VAL A 35 15.64 3.97 27.25
N LYS A 36 16.67 3.18 26.95
CA LYS A 36 16.84 2.57 25.62
C LYS A 36 15.70 1.60 25.33
N GLU A 37 15.36 0.73 26.28
CA GLU A 37 14.29 -0.25 26.13
C GLU A 37 12.94 0.44 25.84
N GLN A 38 12.57 1.45 26.64
CA GLN A 38 11.32 2.19 26.44
C GLN A 38 11.26 2.87 25.06
N ARG A 39 12.37 3.48 24.62
CA ARG A 39 12.44 4.14 23.30
C ARG A 39 12.35 3.14 22.15
N VAL A 40 13.01 2.00 22.27
CA VAL A 40 12.95 0.92 21.27
C VAL A 40 11.55 0.31 21.22
N GLN A 41 10.91 0.09 22.36
CA GLN A 41 9.55 -0.44 22.45
C GLN A 41 8.55 0.51 21.79
N ALA A 42 8.60 1.80 22.13
CA ALA A 42 7.74 2.82 21.53
C ALA A 42 7.94 2.93 20.01
N ALA A 43 9.19 2.89 19.54
CA ALA A 43 9.51 2.88 18.12
C ALA A 43 8.97 1.62 17.41
N SER A 44 9.07 0.46 18.05
CA SER A 44 8.58 -0.82 17.54
C SER A 44 7.06 -0.82 17.40
N ILE A 45 6.33 -0.37 18.42
CA ILE A 45 4.87 -0.24 18.38
C ILE A 45 4.45 0.72 17.24
N ALA A 46 5.12 1.87 17.13
CA ALA A 46 4.84 2.82 16.06
C ALA A 46 5.12 2.25 14.66
N LEU A 47 6.16 1.42 14.52
CA LEU A 47 6.49 0.74 13.27
C LEU A 47 5.42 -0.30 12.90
N PHE A 48 5.02 -1.13 13.86
CA PHE A 48 3.95 -2.12 13.68
C PHE A 48 2.63 -1.45 13.30
N GLY A 49 2.24 -0.37 14.00
CA GLY A 49 1.01 0.36 13.66
C GLY A 49 1.01 0.89 12.23
N ARG A 50 2.15 1.41 11.76
CA ARG A 50 2.30 1.87 10.36
C ARG A 50 2.27 0.73 9.37
N PHE A 51 2.94 -0.39 9.68
CA PHE A 51 2.89 -1.59 8.86
C PHE A 51 1.45 -2.07 8.69
N PHE A 52 0.69 -2.21 9.78
CA PHE A 52 -0.71 -2.60 9.71
C PHE A 52 -1.56 -1.60 8.93
N ALA A 53 -1.36 -0.30 9.12
CA ALA A 53 -2.09 0.72 8.37
C ALA A 53 -1.83 0.62 6.86
N VAL A 54 -0.59 0.40 6.44
CA VAL A 54 -0.24 0.22 5.01
C VAL A 54 -0.83 -1.07 4.47
N THR A 55 -0.67 -2.19 5.19
CA THR A 55 -1.21 -3.50 4.81
C THR A 55 -2.72 -3.45 4.66
N TRP A 56 -3.43 -2.81 5.59
CA TRP A 56 -4.89 -2.69 5.52
C TRP A 56 -5.34 -1.79 4.37
N ARG A 57 -4.66 -0.67 4.12
CA ARG A 57 -4.96 0.20 2.97
C ARG A 57 -4.73 -0.52 1.65
N PHE A 58 -3.68 -1.33 1.55
CA PHE A 58 -3.43 -2.16 0.37
C PHE A 58 -4.51 -3.21 0.19
N ALA A 59 -4.83 -3.98 1.25
CA ALA A 59 -5.90 -4.96 1.22
C ALA A 59 -7.24 -4.34 0.83
N ALA A 60 -7.57 -3.17 1.40
CA ALA A 60 -8.78 -2.43 1.07
C ALA A 60 -8.78 -1.93 -0.38
N ALA A 61 -7.65 -1.47 -0.93
CA ALA A 61 -7.56 -1.06 -2.32
C ALA A 61 -7.76 -2.23 -3.28
N VAL A 62 -7.16 -3.38 -2.98
CA VAL A 62 -7.36 -4.63 -3.75
C VAL A 62 -8.81 -5.08 -3.65
N ALA A 63 -9.38 -5.13 -2.44
CA ALA A 63 -10.77 -5.50 -2.22
C ALA A 63 -11.72 -4.54 -2.94
N ALA A 64 -11.48 -3.22 -2.90
CA ALA A 64 -12.29 -2.23 -3.58
C ALA A 64 -12.27 -2.41 -5.11
N GLY A 65 -11.12 -2.79 -5.69
CA GLY A 65 -11.02 -3.13 -7.11
C GLY A 65 -11.73 -4.43 -7.48
N ALA A 66 -11.67 -5.44 -6.60
CA ALA A 66 -12.32 -6.73 -6.81
C ALA A 66 -13.84 -6.71 -6.50
N LEU A 67 -14.31 -5.79 -5.65
CA LEU A 67 -15.68 -5.75 -5.16
C LEU A 67 -16.72 -5.69 -6.30
N PRO A 68 -16.59 -4.83 -7.32
CA PRO A 68 -17.58 -4.73 -8.39
C PRO A 68 -17.68 -6.05 -9.19
N VAL A 69 -16.55 -6.68 -9.46
CA VAL A 69 -16.46 -7.98 -10.16
C VAL A 69 -17.17 -9.05 -9.35
N LEU A 70 -16.87 -9.14 -8.05
CA LEU A 70 -17.50 -10.11 -7.16
C LEU A 70 -19.00 -9.88 -6.99
N LEU A 71 -19.46 -8.62 -6.92
CA LEU A 71 -20.88 -8.29 -6.82
C LEU A 71 -21.65 -8.65 -8.09
N VAL A 72 -21.09 -8.39 -9.27
CA VAL A 72 -21.70 -8.76 -10.57
C VAL A 72 -21.78 -10.27 -10.72
N ALA A 73 -20.73 -11.00 -10.32
CA ALA A 73 -20.72 -12.46 -10.33
C ALA A 73 -21.73 -13.04 -9.32
N TRP A 74 -21.80 -12.49 -8.10
CA TRP A 74 -22.74 -12.94 -7.06
C TRP A 74 -24.20 -12.69 -7.45
N ALA A 75 -24.49 -11.58 -8.13
CA ALA A 75 -25.81 -11.28 -8.67
C ALA A 75 -26.22 -12.20 -9.84
N GLY A 76 -25.32 -13.08 -10.31
CA GLY A 76 -25.56 -14.02 -11.40
C GLY A 76 -25.73 -13.35 -12.77
N TRP A 77 -25.33 -12.08 -12.90
CA TRP A 77 -25.49 -11.32 -14.14
C TRP A 77 -24.53 -11.79 -15.23
N VAL A 78 -23.31 -12.21 -14.85
CA VAL A 78 -22.27 -12.73 -15.75
C VAL A 78 -21.51 -13.84 -15.01
N SER A 79 -21.14 -14.91 -15.71
CA SER A 79 -20.28 -15.95 -15.13
C SER A 79 -18.87 -15.43 -14.89
N LEU A 80 -18.22 -15.89 -13.81
CA LEU A 80 -16.88 -15.46 -13.46
C LEU A 80 -15.88 -15.73 -14.60
N ASP A 81 -15.99 -16.88 -15.26
CA ASP A 81 -15.10 -17.29 -16.35
C ASP A 81 -15.22 -16.34 -17.56
N ALA A 82 -16.45 -16.00 -17.99
CA ALA A 82 -16.67 -15.07 -19.09
C ALA A 82 -16.16 -13.67 -18.77
N MET A 83 -16.26 -13.25 -17.51
CA MET A 83 -15.76 -11.96 -17.07
C MET A 83 -14.23 -11.92 -17.02
N LEU A 84 -13.58 -13.01 -16.58
CA LEU A 84 -12.12 -13.14 -16.62
C LEU A 84 -11.58 -13.15 -18.05
N GLU A 85 -12.23 -13.88 -18.96
CA GLU A 85 -11.90 -13.87 -20.39
C GLU A 85 -12.03 -12.45 -20.98
N ALA A 86 -13.12 -11.75 -20.65
CA ALA A 86 -13.31 -10.37 -21.08
C ALA A 86 -12.24 -9.43 -20.49
N MET A 87 -11.87 -9.58 -19.21
CA MET A 87 -10.82 -8.76 -18.58
C MET A 87 -9.42 -8.98 -19.20
N LEU A 88 -9.16 -10.16 -19.75
CA LEU A 88 -7.92 -10.50 -20.43
C LEU A 88 -7.93 -10.12 -21.93
N SER A 89 -9.08 -9.69 -22.46
CA SER A 89 -9.17 -9.22 -23.84
C SER A 89 -8.32 -7.96 -24.04
N LEU A 90 -7.70 -7.86 -25.22
CA LEU A 90 -6.83 -6.74 -25.56
C LEU A 90 -7.59 -5.42 -25.50
N GLU A 91 -8.85 -5.44 -25.90
CA GLU A 91 -9.77 -4.30 -25.94
C GLU A 91 -10.01 -3.74 -24.54
N VAL A 92 -10.30 -4.62 -23.56
CA VAL A 92 -10.54 -4.21 -22.17
C VAL A 92 -9.25 -3.74 -21.51
N ILE A 93 -8.11 -4.39 -21.80
CA ILE A 93 -6.80 -3.94 -21.32
C ILE A 93 -6.48 -2.54 -21.84
N LEU A 94 -6.70 -2.28 -23.14
CA LEU A 94 -6.47 -0.99 -23.76
C LEU A 94 -7.42 0.08 -23.21
N ALA A 95 -8.72 -0.22 -23.16
CA ALA A 95 -9.73 0.70 -22.63
C ALA A 95 -9.48 1.04 -21.15
N GLY A 96 -9.16 0.03 -20.33
CA GLY A 96 -8.81 0.20 -18.92
C GLY A 96 -7.54 1.04 -18.75
N THR A 97 -6.53 0.83 -19.60
CA THR A 97 -5.30 1.62 -19.60
C THR A 97 -5.57 3.08 -19.96
N VAL A 98 -6.37 3.34 -20.99
CA VAL A 98 -6.76 4.70 -21.40
C VAL A 98 -7.56 5.39 -20.29
N ALA A 99 -8.57 4.71 -19.72
CA ALA A 99 -9.36 5.25 -18.63
C ALA A 99 -8.49 5.57 -17.40
N PHE A 100 -7.55 4.68 -17.05
CA PHE A 100 -6.60 4.92 -15.97
C PHE A 100 -5.71 6.14 -16.23
N VAL A 101 -5.18 6.28 -17.45
CA VAL A 101 -4.37 7.44 -17.84
C VAL A 101 -5.20 8.73 -17.78
N LEU A 102 -6.45 8.70 -18.24
CA LEU A 102 -7.35 9.87 -18.19
C LEU A 102 -7.64 10.30 -16.74
N VAL A 103 -7.97 9.36 -15.86
CA VAL A 103 -8.14 9.65 -14.42
C VAL A 103 -6.86 10.22 -13.82
N LEU A 104 -5.69 9.72 -14.23
CA LEU A 104 -4.40 10.20 -13.74
C LEU A 104 -4.04 11.61 -14.24
N VAL A 105 -4.49 11.98 -15.44
CA VAL A 105 -4.26 13.32 -16.02
C VAL A 105 -5.27 14.33 -15.47
N LEU A 106 -6.53 13.93 -15.31
CA LEU A 106 -7.63 14.79 -14.87
C LEU A 106 -7.76 14.91 -13.34
N GLY A 107 -7.25 13.94 -12.58
CA GLY A 107 -7.20 13.97 -11.12
C GLY A 107 -6.00 14.74 -10.54
N ARG A 108 -5.34 15.54 -11.37
CA ARG A 108 -4.37 16.58 -10.98
C ARG A 108 -5.06 17.93 -10.95
#